data_AF-A0A645G0V0-F1
#
_entry.id   AF-A0A645G0V0-F1
#
_cell.length_a   1.000
_cell.length_b   1.000
_cell.length_c   1.000
_cell.angle_alpha   90.00
_cell.angle_beta   90.00
_cell.angle_gamma   90.00
#
_symmetry.space_group_name_H-M   'P 1'
#
loop_
_entity.id
_entity.type
_entity.pdbx_description
1 polymer ?
#
loop_
_entity_poly.entity_id
_entity_poly.type
_entity_poly.pdbx_seq_one_letter_code
_entity_poly.pdbx_strand_id
1 'polypeptide(L)'
;MAKEAAMSREEAIRAIEVGIEMVDKYVSEGYDLFGTGEAGMGNTATSAAVISVLSGIDSDLIVGKGAGLTEEQFVNKKNVIKRAIELNNPDKSDAIDVLSKVGGFDIAGLCGCFLGAAKNRVPIVIDGVISSAAALCAYKLNPNVKDFMFPSHIPVEPGATCVMNEIGLKANLGLDMRLGEGSGCPIEFLVIESALCIMNDMHTLEEASIHNTEFFVDIRED
;
A
#
# COMPACT_ATOMS: atom_id res chain seq x y z
N MET A 1 -11.18 13.86 11.63
CA MET A 1 -12.23 12.86 11.31
C MET A 1 -13.30 12.66 12.40
N ALA A 2 -13.00 12.44 13.69
CA ALA A 2 -14.04 12.07 14.69
C ALA A 2 -14.98 13.23 15.16
N LYS A 3 -14.74 14.45 14.69
CA LYS A 3 -15.53 15.66 15.00
C LYS A 3 -15.95 16.44 13.76
N GLU A 4 -15.15 16.36 12.72
CA GLU A 4 -15.32 16.97 11.40
C GLU A 4 -14.41 16.24 10.40
N ALA A 5 -14.52 16.60 9.12
CA ALA A 5 -13.68 16.07 8.04
C ALA A 5 -12.19 16.22 8.36
N ALA A 6 -11.35 15.35 7.79
CA ALA A 6 -9.91 15.42 8.01
C ALA A 6 -9.27 16.64 7.34
N MET A 7 -9.78 17.03 6.18
CA MET A 7 -9.36 18.15 5.36
C MET A 7 -10.46 18.50 4.35
N SER A 8 -10.32 19.63 3.64
CA SER A 8 -11.14 19.94 2.48
C SER A 8 -10.83 19.01 1.30
N ARG A 9 -11.74 18.95 0.32
CA ARG A 9 -11.51 18.18 -0.91
C ARG A 9 -10.31 18.73 -1.67
N GLU A 10 -10.19 20.05 -1.74
CA GLU A 10 -9.11 20.76 -2.42
C GLU A 10 -7.75 20.44 -1.78
N GLU A 11 -7.69 20.38 -0.45
CA GLU A 11 -6.49 19.97 0.28
C GLU A 11 -6.13 18.49 0.02
N ALA A 12 -7.12 17.60 -0.07
CA ALA A 12 -6.89 16.19 -0.42
C ALA A 12 -6.31 16.06 -1.84
N ILE A 13 -6.86 16.77 -2.81
CA ILE A 13 -6.35 16.82 -4.18
C ILE A 13 -4.91 17.35 -4.18
N ARG A 14 -4.66 18.47 -3.51
CA ARG A 14 -3.32 19.06 -3.43
C ARG A 14 -2.31 18.12 -2.77
N ALA A 15 -2.70 17.39 -1.73
CA ALA A 15 -1.83 16.41 -1.09
C ALA A 15 -1.48 15.25 -2.03
N ILE A 16 -2.46 14.76 -2.81
CA ILE A 16 -2.22 13.76 -3.87
C ILE A 16 -1.25 14.32 -4.93
N GLU A 17 -1.47 15.55 -5.39
CA GLU A 17 -0.59 16.19 -6.37
C GLU A 17 0.85 16.32 -5.85
N VAL A 18 1.06 16.61 -4.55
CA VAL A 18 2.40 16.63 -3.96
C VAL A 18 3.08 15.26 -4.11
N GLY A 19 2.38 14.16 -3.84
CA GLY A 19 2.94 12.82 -4.02
C GLY A 19 3.34 12.52 -5.47
N ILE A 20 2.50 12.92 -6.43
CA ILE A 20 2.79 12.78 -7.87
C ILE A 20 4.04 13.57 -8.25
N GLU A 21 4.08 14.85 -7.87
CA GLU A 21 5.18 15.77 -8.17
C GLU A 21 6.52 15.28 -7.56
N MET A 22 6.47 14.70 -6.36
CA MET A 22 7.67 14.14 -5.72
C MET A 22 8.23 12.95 -6.49
N VAL A 23 7.38 12.04 -6.97
CA VAL A 23 7.83 10.91 -7.80
C VAL A 23 8.33 11.39 -9.16
N ASP A 24 7.59 12.28 -9.84
CA ASP A 24 8.02 12.89 -11.11
C ASP A 24 9.43 13.50 -10.99
N LYS A 25 9.68 14.24 -9.91
CA LYS A 25 10.98 14.85 -9.63
C LYS A 25 12.07 13.78 -9.53
N TYR A 26 11.90 12.76 -8.68
CA TYR A 26 12.96 11.77 -8.48
C TYR A 26 13.17 10.87 -9.69
N VAL A 27 12.12 10.57 -10.48
CA VAL A 27 12.30 9.90 -11.77
C VAL A 27 13.18 10.75 -12.71
N SER A 28 12.98 12.07 -12.75
CA SER A 28 13.83 12.97 -13.55
C SER A 28 15.29 13.04 -13.07
N GLU A 29 15.53 12.70 -11.79
CA GLU A 29 16.87 12.57 -11.19
C GLU A 29 17.49 11.18 -11.42
N GLY A 30 16.76 10.26 -12.06
CA GLY A 30 17.25 8.93 -12.44
C GLY A 30 16.86 7.79 -11.49
N TYR A 31 15.97 8.04 -10.52
CA TYR A 31 15.45 6.99 -9.65
C TYR A 31 14.45 6.10 -10.40
N ASP A 32 14.62 4.79 -10.30
CA ASP A 32 13.86 3.78 -11.03
C ASP A 32 13.11 2.78 -10.13
N LEU A 33 13.26 2.89 -8.81
CA LEU A 33 12.54 2.08 -7.82
C LEU A 33 12.18 2.93 -6.59
N PHE A 34 10.92 2.85 -6.17
CA PHE A 34 10.39 3.66 -5.07
C PHE A 34 9.88 2.80 -3.91
N GLY A 35 9.97 3.36 -2.70
CA GLY A 35 9.40 2.77 -1.50
C GLY A 35 8.52 3.81 -0.80
N THR A 36 7.44 3.35 -0.17
CA THR A 36 6.50 4.23 0.52
C THR A 36 6.64 4.10 2.02
N GLY A 37 6.66 5.24 2.71
CA GLY A 37 6.75 5.30 4.16
C GLY A 37 5.95 6.48 4.70
N GLU A 38 5.58 6.38 5.96
CA GLU A 38 4.80 7.39 6.67
C GLU A 38 5.32 7.55 8.09
N ALA A 39 4.97 8.66 8.72
CA ALA A 39 5.12 8.83 10.16
C ALA A 39 3.98 9.71 10.67
N GLY A 40 3.05 9.11 11.43
CA GLY A 40 1.90 9.84 11.95
C GLY A 40 1.26 9.18 13.17
N MET A 41 1.22 9.88 14.30
CA MET A 41 0.52 9.37 15.48
C MET A 41 -0.98 9.27 15.22
N GLY A 42 -1.53 8.05 15.32
CA GLY A 42 -2.96 7.77 15.19
C GLY A 42 -3.43 7.47 13.76
N ASN A 43 -2.56 7.48 12.76
CA ASN A 43 -2.94 7.23 11.36
C ASN A 43 -3.36 5.78 11.06
N THR A 44 -3.07 4.82 11.93
CA THR A 44 -3.69 3.48 11.84
C THR A 44 -5.21 3.54 12.00
N ALA A 45 -5.76 4.59 12.64
CA ALA A 45 -7.21 4.78 12.74
C ALA A 45 -7.80 5.36 11.44
N THR A 46 -7.17 6.37 10.86
CA THR A 46 -7.61 6.96 9.57
C THR A 46 -7.46 5.93 8.44
N SER A 47 -6.37 5.17 8.42
CA SER A 47 -6.16 4.08 7.46
C SER A 47 -7.26 3.03 7.54
N ALA A 48 -7.65 2.62 8.74
CA ALA A 48 -8.73 1.65 8.92
C ALA A 48 -10.09 2.20 8.47
N ALA A 49 -10.35 3.50 8.71
CA ALA A 49 -11.57 4.15 8.23
C ALA A 49 -11.63 4.21 6.70
N VAL A 50 -10.53 4.64 6.07
CA VAL A 50 -10.39 4.69 4.60
C VAL A 50 -10.58 3.31 3.98
N ILE A 51 -9.87 2.29 4.49
CA ILE A 51 -9.95 0.92 3.98
C ILE A 51 -11.38 0.40 4.12
N SER A 52 -11.99 0.55 5.30
CA SER A 52 -13.36 0.10 5.57
C SER A 52 -14.37 0.67 4.57
N VAL A 53 -14.31 1.99 4.32
CA VAL A 53 -15.24 2.65 3.40
C VAL A 53 -15.02 2.19 1.96
N LEU A 54 -13.76 2.16 1.49
CA LEU A 54 -13.45 1.84 0.09
C LEU A 54 -13.63 0.36 -0.27
N SER A 55 -13.42 -0.55 0.68
CA SER A 55 -13.68 -1.99 0.48
C SER A 55 -15.12 -2.39 0.82
N GLY A 56 -15.86 -1.54 1.54
CA GLY A 56 -17.20 -1.86 2.03
C GLY A 56 -17.21 -2.90 3.16
N ILE A 57 -16.06 -3.19 3.77
CA ILE A 57 -15.93 -4.12 4.90
C ILE A 57 -16.11 -3.37 6.21
N ASP A 58 -16.77 -3.99 7.19
CA ASP A 58 -16.97 -3.40 8.52
C ASP A 58 -15.62 -3.04 9.17
N SER A 59 -15.51 -1.81 9.66
CA SER A 59 -14.34 -1.29 10.35
C SER A 59 -13.85 -2.20 11.50
N ASP A 60 -14.73 -2.94 12.18
CA ASP A 60 -14.35 -3.86 13.25
C ASP A 60 -13.45 -5.01 12.80
N LEU A 61 -13.51 -5.37 11.52
CA LEU A 61 -12.67 -6.40 10.89
C LEU A 61 -11.37 -5.82 10.31
N ILE A 62 -11.33 -4.51 10.07
CA ILE A 62 -10.17 -3.79 9.50
C ILE A 62 -9.22 -3.29 10.59
N VAL A 63 -9.78 -2.87 11.73
CA VAL A 63 -9.04 -2.22 12.81
C VAL A 63 -8.16 -3.22 13.56
N GLY A 64 -6.85 -3.03 13.49
CA GLY A 64 -5.88 -3.71 14.35
C GLY A 64 -5.33 -2.82 15.49
N LYS A 65 -4.48 -3.43 16.32
CA LYS A 65 -3.96 -2.83 17.56
C LYS A 65 -2.88 -1.78 17.32
N GLY A 66 -2.31 -1.69 16.12
CA GLY A 66 -1.24 -0.74 15.82
C GLY A 66 -0.04 -0.91 16.76
N ALA A 67 0.41 0.19 17.37
CA ALA A 67 1.55 0.25 18.28
C ALA A 67 1.33 -0.43 19.66
N GLY A 68 0.40 -1.38 19.78
CA GLY A 68 0.19 -2.18 21.00
C GLY A 68 -0.82 -1.60 21.97
N LEU A 69 -1.98 -1.16 21.47
CA LEU A 69 -3.08 -0.67 22.33
C LEU A 69 -3.57 -1.73 23.33
N THR A 70 -3.99 -1.28 24.52
CA THR A 70 -4.74 -2.12 25.47
C THR A 70 -6.11 -2.50 24.90
N GLU A 71 -6.79 -3.50 25.48
CA GLU A 71 -8.14 -3.88 25.03
C GLU A 71 -9.14 -2.73 25.13
N GLU A 72 -9.10 -1.95 26.21
CA GLU A 72 -9.96 -0.78 26.37
C GLU A 72 -9.68 0.27 25.29
N GLN A 73 -8.41 0.57 25.02
CA GLN A 73 -8.02 1.50 23.96
C GLN A 73 -8.39 0.98 22.57
N PHE A 74 -8.32 -0.34 22.35
CA PHE A 74 -8.71 -0.97 21.10
C PHE A 74 -10.22 -0.87 20.85
N VAL A 75 -11.04 -1.16 21.86
CA VAL A 75 -12.50 -0.96 21.80
C VAL A 75 -12.83 0.51 21.55
N ASN A 76 -12.17 1.43 22.25
CA ASN A 76 -12.35 2.86 22.01
C ASN A 76 -11.96 3.27 20.58
N LYS A 77 -10.84 2.76 20.04
CA LYS A 77 -10.41 3.01 18.66
C LYS A 77 -11.48 2.58 17.66
N LYS A 78 -12.07 1.39 17.82
CA LYS A 78 -13.18 0.91 16.98
C LYS A 78 -14.38 1.86 17.02
N ASN A 79 -14.80 2.25 18.21
CA ASN A 79 -15.93 3.17 18.39
C ASN A 79 -15.69 4.55 17.74
N VAL A 80 -14.47 5.09 17.90
CA VAL A 80 -14.10 6.38 17.30
C VAL A 80 -14.12 6.32 15.77
N ILE A 81 -13.67 5.22 15.18
CA ILE A 81 -13.65 5.01 13.73
C ILE A 81 -15.08 4.90 13.18
N LYS A 82 -15.93 4.07 13.79
CA LYS A 82 -17.35 3.95 13.42
C LYS A 82 -18.05 5.31 13.44
N ARG A 83 -17.90 6.05 14.54
CA ARG A 83 -18.44 7.41 14.68
C ARG A 83 -17.91 8.36 13.61
N ALA A 84 -16.63 8.30 13.28
CA ALA A 84 -16.04 9.16 12.25
C ALA A 84 -16.64 8.88 10.86
N ILE A 85 -16.84 7.60 10.52
CA ILE A 85 -17.47 7.20 9.24
C ILE A 85 -18.93 7.68 9.21
N GLU A 86 -19.71 7.42 10.27
CA GLU A 86 -21.11 7.84 10.37
C GLU A 86 -21.28 9.36 10.27
N LEU A 87 -20.46 10.12 11.00
CA LEU A 87 -20.53 11.57 11.06
C LEU A 87 -20.25 12.21 9.69
N ASN A 88 -19.23 11.74 8.99
CA ASN A 88 -18.79 12.36 7.75
C ASN A 88 -19.50 11.79 6.51
N ASN A 89 -20.08 10.60 6.61
CA ASN A 89 -20.79 9.89 5.55
C ASN A 89 -20.05 9.95 4.19
N PRO A 90 -18.84 9.37 4.10
CA PRO A 90 -18.03 9.40 2.89
C PRO A 90 -18.63 8.53 1.77
N ASP A 91 -18.53 9.00 0.53
CA ASP A 91 -18.94 8.26 -0.66
C ASP A 91 -17.87 7.25 -1.05
N LYS A 92 -18.17 5.95 -0.88
CA LYS A 92 -17.25 4.85 -1.23
C LYS A 92 -16.83 4.80 -2.70
N SER A 93 -17.59 5.45 -3.60
CA SER A 93 -17.28 5.50 -5.03
C SER A 93 -16.34 6.65 -5.39
N ASP A 94 -16.05 7.56 -4.46
CA ASP A 94 -15.15 8.70 -4.64
C ASP A 94 -14.01 8.65 -3.61
N ALA A 95 -12.87 8.12 -4.01
CA ALA A 95 -11.70 8.00 -3.14
C ALA A 95 -11.19 9.34 -2.60
N ILE A 96 -11.40 10.46 -3.31
CA ILE A 96 -11.02 11.80 -2.85
C ILE A 96 -11.97 12.25 -1.75
N ASP A 97 -13.27 11.98 -1.87
CA ASP A 97 -14.25 12.24 -0.82
C ASP A 97 -13.92 11.44 0.45
N VAL A 98 -13.60 10.14 0.32
CA VAL A 98 -13.17 9.31 1.45
C VAL A 98 -11.91 9.86 2.12
N LEU A 99 -10.87 10.19 1.34
CA LEU A 99 -9.63 10.76 1.86
C LEU A 99 -9.86 12.08 2.60
N SER A 100 -10.65 12.99 2.01
CA SER A 100 -10.91 14.30 2.61
C SER A 100 -11.68 14.19 3.94
N LYS A 101 -12.61 13.23 4.05
CA LYS A 101 -13.46 13.05 5.23
C LYS A 101 -12.82 12.25 6.36
N VAL A 102 -12.23 11.10 6.05
CA VAL A 102 -11.76 10.12 7.05
C VAL A 102 -10.31 9.69 6.88
N GLY A 103 -9.60 10.25 5.91
CA GLY A 103 -8.17 10.00 5.66
C GLY A 103 -7.23 10.90 6.46
N GLY A 104 -6.08 11.16 5.85
CA GLY A 104 -4.99 11.99 6.39
C GLY A 104 -4.04 12.42 5.27
N PHE A 105 -3.24 13.47 5.53
CA PHE A 105 -2.31 14.03 4.54
C PHE A 105 -1.22 13.04 4.15
N ASP A 106 -0.80 12.20 5.09
CA ASP A 106 0.10 11.07 4.88
C ASP A 106 -0.47 10.09 3.83
N ILE A 107 -1.71 9.64 4.00
CA ILE A 107 -2.37 8.72 3.07
C ILE A 107 -2.57 9.38 1.70
N ALA A 108 -3.00 10.65 1.67
CA ALA A 108 -3.22 11.37 0.42
C ALA A 108 -1.91 11.59 -0.36
N GLY A 109 -0.82 11.96 0.32
CA GLY A 109 0.50 12.08 -0.27
C GLY A 109 1.01 10.76 -0.84
N LEU A 110 0.90 9.67 -0.08
CA LEU A 110 1.30 8.33 -0.56
C LEU A 110 0.43 7.84 -1.72
N CYS A 111 -0.86 8.15 -1.74
CA CYS A 111 -1.76 7.86 -2.87
C CYS A 111 -1.21 8.52 -4.15
N GLY A 112 -0.79 9.78 -4.03
CA GLY A 112 -0.07 10.50 -5.07
C GLY A 112 1.20 9.81 -5.55
N CYS A 113 2.03 9.29 -4.63
CA CYS A 113 3.24 8.57 -5.00
C CYS A 113 2.94 7.34 -5.86
N PHE A 114 1.91 6.55 -5.52
CA PHE A 114 1.51 5.40 -6.33
C PHE A 114 1.02 5.78 -7.73
N LEU A 115 0.22 6.85 -7.83
CA LEU A 115 -0.22 7.39 -9.12
C LEU A 115 0.96 7.92 -9.96
N GLY A 116 1.88 8.64 -9.32
CA GLY A 116 3.09 9.16 -9.95
C GLY A 116 4.01 8.05 -10.45
N ALA A 117 4.18 6.98 -9.67
CA ALA A 117 4.99 5.82 -10.07
C ALA A 117 4.40 5.13 -11.29
N ALA A 118 3.09 4.87 -11.29
CA ALA A 118 2.40 4.27 -12.43
C ALA A 118 2.45 5.15 -13.68
N LYS A 119 2.26 6.48 -13.54
CA LYS A 119 2.40 7.46 -14.62
C LYS A 119 3.78 7.40 -15.27
N ASN A 120 4.84 7.30 -14.46
CA ASN A 120 6.23 7.23 -14.93
C ASN A 120 6.68 5.81 -15.27
N ARG A 121 5.81 4.82 -15.09
CA ARG A 121 6.08 3.40 -15.33
C ARG A 121 7.25 2.84 -14.51
N VAL A 122 7.39 3.29 -13.27
CA VAL A 122 8.42 2.83 -12.34
C VAL A 122 7.79 1.98 -11.23
N PRO A 123 8.42 0.89 -10.78
CA PRO A 123 7.95 0.09 -9.66
C PRO A 123 7.96 0.88 -8.36
N ILE A 124 6.96 0.63 -7.51
CA ILE A 124 6.82 1.22 -6.19
C ILE A 124 6.35 0.18 -5.17
N VAL A 125 7.04 0.16 -4.02
CA VAL A 125 6.81 -0.83 -2.99
C VAL A 125 5.82 -0.33 -1.94
N ILE A 126 4.86 -1.19 -1.60
CA ILE A 126 3.90 -1.02 -0.51
C ILE A 126 4.54 -1.55 0.78
N ASP A 127 4.58 -0.72 1.82
CA ASP A 127 5.04 -1.09 3.16
C ASP A 127 3.89 -1.72 3.99
N GLY A 128 3.51 -1.09 5.11
CA GLY A 128 2.46 -1.58 6.00
C GLY A 128 1.05 -1.08 5.68
N VAL A 129 0.18 -1.09 6.70
CA VAL A 129 -1.26 -0.80 6.56
C VAL A 129 -1.60 0.59 6.07
N ILE A 130 -0.79 1.60 6.40
CA ILE A 130 -1.04 2.98 5.98
C ILE A 130 -0.69 3.14 4.50
N SER A 131 0.46 2.63 4.09
CA SER A 131 0.84 2.53 2.67
C SER A 131 -0.20 1.71 1.88
N SER A 132 -0.71 0.62 2.45
CA SER A 132 -1.79 -0.17 1.85
C SER A 132 -3.08 0.64 1.68
N ALA A 133 -3.49 1.45 2.67
CA ALA A 133 -4.65 2.33 2.55
C ALA A 133 -4.49 3.33 1.39
N ALA A 134 -3.28 3.90 1.25
CA ALA A 134 -2.93 4.80 0.16
C ALA A 134 -2.93 4.10 -1.22
N ALA A 135 -2.40 2.87 -1.29
CA ALA A 135 -2.42 2.04 -2.49
C ALA A 135 -3.86 1.72 -2.92
N LEU A 136 -4.76 1.42 -1.97
CA LEU A 136 -6.17 1.21 -2.25
C LEU A 136 -6.83 2.49 -2.79
N CYS A 137 -6.50 3.66 -2.24
CA CYS A 137 -7.01 4.94 -2.78
C CYS A 137 -6.56 5.14 -4.23
N ALA A 138 -5.28 4.93 -4.53
CA ALA A 138 -4.74 5.04 -5.88
C ALA A 138 -5.41 4.03 -6.84
N TYR A 139 -5.62 2.79 -6.39
CA TYR A 139 -6.29 1.76 -7.17
C TYR A 139 -7.76 2.08 -7.47
N LYS A 140 -8.49 2.66 -6.51
CA LYS A 140 -9.87 3.11 -6.70
C LYS A 140 -9.96 4.31 -7.65
N LEU A 141 -8.92 5.16 -7.71
CA LEU A 141 -8.83 6.25 -8.69
C LEU A 141 -8.46 5.76 -10.10
N ASN A 142 -7.55 4.81 -10.20
CA ASN A 142 -7.16 4.20 -11.46
C ASN A 142 -6.66 2.76 -11.25
N PRO A 143 -7.39 1.73 -11.72
CA PRO A 143 -7.01 0.34 -11.50
C PRO A 143 -5.65 -0.06 -12.09
N ASN A 144 -5.15 0.65 -13.10
CA ASN A 144 -3.89 0.32 -13.78
C ASN A 144 -2.66 0.58 -12.89
N VAL A 145 -2.80 1.30 -11.77
CA VAL A 145 -1.67 1.54 -10.85
C VAL A 145 -1.13 0.24 -10.25
N LYS A 146 -1.95 -0.81 -10.14
CA LYS A 146 -1.56 -2.06 -9.48
C LYS A 146 -0.40 -2.75 -10.19
N ASP A 147 -0.25 -2.55 -11.49
CA ASP A 147 0.79 -3.19 -12.31
C ASP A 147 2.20 -2.67 -11.97
N PHE A 148 2.29 -1.62 -11.16
CA PHE A 148 3.53 -1.02 -10.67
C PHE A 148 3.73 -1.20 -9.17
N MET A 149 2.79 -1.85 -8.47
CA MET A 149 2.79 -1.99 -7.02
C MET A 149 3.39 -3.33 -6.58
N PHE A 150 4.36 -3.28 -5.68
CA PHE A 150 5.00 -4.47 -5.10
C PHE A 150 4.79 -4.51 -3.58
N PRO A 151 4.04 -5.48 -3.04
CA PRO A 151 3.91 -5.63 -1.58
C PRO A 151 5.22 -6.12 -0.96
N SER A 152 5.76 -5.38 0.02
CA SER A 152 7.02 -5.77 0.67
C SER A 152 6.90 -7.00 1.56
N HIS A 153 5.96 -7.01 2.51
CA HIS A 153 5.85 -8.07 3.50
C HIS A 153 4.40 -8.45 3.76
N ILE A 154 4.20 -9.68 4.24
CA ILE A 154 2.89 -10.17 4.66
C ILE A 154 2.44 -9.31 5.84
N PRO A 155 1.34 -8.55 5.70
CA PRO A 155 0.94 -7.64 6.76
C PRO A 155 0.37 -8.40 7.96
N VAL A 156 0.71 -7.96 9.17
CA VAL A 156 0.09 -8.47 10.40
C VAL A 156 -1.18 -7.70 10.78
N GLU A 157 -1.34 -6.47 10.27
CA GLU A 157 -2.52 -5.64 10.50
C GLU A 157 -3.67 -6.08 9.56
N PRO A 158 -4.86 -6.44 10.07
CA PRO A 158 -5.95 -7.02 9.29
C PRO A 158 -6.36 -6.20 8.05
N GLY A 159 -6.37 -4.88 8.19
CA GLY A 159 -6.74 -3.97 7.11
C GLY A 159 -5.83 -4.07 5.89
N ALA A 160 -4.54 -4.34 6.07
CA ALA A 160 -3.61 -4.43 4.95
C ALA A 160 -3.83 -5.73 4.15
N THR A 161 -4.13 -6.84 4.82
CA THR A 161 -4.53 -8.10 4.16
C THR A 161 -5.80 -7.92 3.34
N CYS A 162 -6.78 -7.17 3.86
CA CYS A 162 -7.98 -6.79 3.11
C CYS A 162 -7.63 -6.02 1.84
N VAL A 163 -6.72 -5.04 1.92
CA VAL A 163 -6.27 -4.28 0.75
C VAL A 163 -5.62 -5.19 -0.30
N MET A 164 -4.71 -6.06 0.11
CA MET A 164 -4.01 -6.95 -0.82
C MET A 164 -4.99 -7.84 -1.60
N ASN A 165 -6.00 -8.39 -0.92
CA ASN A 165 -7.05 -9.17 -1.55
C ASN A 165 -7.92 -8.34 -2.52
N GLU A 166 -8.27 -7.10 -2.15
CA GLU A 166 -9.08 -6.20 -2.97
C GLU A 166 -8.34 -5.75 -4.25
N ILE A 167 -7.04 -5.49 -4.17
CA ILE A 167 -6.22 -5.11 -5.33
C ILE A 167 -5.82 -6.35 -6.16
N GLY A 168 -5.77 -7.53 -5.54
CA GLY A 168 -5.30 -8.77 -6.14
C GLY A 168 -3.78 -8.90 -6.12
N LEU A 169 -3.14 -8.41 -5.07
CA LEU A 169 -1.68 -8.50 -4.86
C LEU A 169 -1.36 -9.50 -3.74
N LYS A 170 -0.15 -10.05 -3.76
CA LYS A 170 0.34 -11.00 -2.75
C LYS A 170 1.75 -10.63 -2.32
N ALA A 171 1.94 -10.45 -1.01
CA ALA A 171 3.27 -10.34 -0.41
C ALA A 171 3.84 -11.73 -0.13
N ASN A 172 5.17 -11.88 -0.22
CA ASN A 172 5.83 -13.16 -0.05
C ASN A 172 6.71 -13.24 1.22
N LEU A 173 7.05 -12.11 1.83
CA LEU A 173 7.94 -12.06 2.99
C LEU A 173 7.16 -12.09 4.32
N GLY A 174 7.17 -13.23 5.02
CA GLY A 174 6.57 -13.38 6.35
C GLY A 174 7.55 -12.99 7.46
N LEU A 175 7.55 -11.71 7.85
CA LEU A 175 8.55 -11.13 8.79
C LEU A 175 7.96 -10.61 10.10
N ASP A 176 6.65 -10.74 10.32
CA ASP A 176 5.92 -10.21 11.48
C ASP A 176 6.15 -8.69 11.75
N MET A 177 6.42 -7.93 10.68
CA MET A 177 6.70 -6.50 10.73
C MET A 177 5.42 -5.66 10.93
N ARG A 178 5.56 -4.57 11.68
CA ARG A 178 4.47 -3.64 12.04
C ARG A 178 4.95 -2.25 12.47
N LEU A 179 6.17 -1.88 12.08
CA LEU A 179 6.75 -0.58 12.42
C LEU A 179 6.12 0.54 11.57
N GLY A 180 5.97 0.30 10.27
CA GLY A 180 5.66 1.35 9.30
C GLY A 180 6.95 2.02 8.81
N GLU A 181 6.87 3.33 8.54
CA GLU A 181 8.01 4.17 8.12
C GLU A 181 8.68 3.75 6.79
N GLY A 182 8.10 2.81 6.04
CA GLY A 182 8.73 2.26 4.84
C GLY A 182 9.80 1.22 5.15
N SER A 183 9.85 0.71 6.38
CA SER A 183 10.89 -0.22 6.84
C SER A 183 10.91 -1.55 6.09
N GLY A 184 9.78 -1.99 5.53
CA GLY A 184 9.72 -3.18 4.67
C GLY A 184 10.27 -2.94 3.26
N CYS A 185 10.27 -1.69 2.77
CA CYS A 185 10.64 -1.40 1.37
C CYS A 185 12.09 -1.77 1.04
N PRO A 186 13.12 -1.42 1.85
CA PRO A 186 14.50 -1.82 1.56
C PRO A 186 14.70 -3.34 1.45
N ILE A 187 13.91 -4.14 2.17
CA ILE A 187 14.00 -5.60 2.10
C ILE A 187 13.45 -6.08 0.75
N GLU A 188 12.31 -5.56 0.32
CA GLU A 188 11.74 -5.88 -0.99
C GLU A 188 12.61 -5.38 -2.14
N PHE A 189 13.31 -4.25 -1.98
CA PHE A 189 14.29 -3.79 -2.97
C PHE A 189 15.37 -4.85 -3.23
N LEU A 190 15.90 -5.48 -2.17
CA LEU A 190 16.88 -6.55 -2.32
C LEU A 190 16.31 -7.78 -3.03
N VAL A 191 15.02 -8.09 -2.84
CA VAL A 191 14.34 -9.17 -3.55
C VAL A 191 14.20 -8.84 -5.03
N ILE A 192 13.77 -7.61 -5.36
CA ILE A 192 13.66 -7.10 -6.73
C ILE A 192 15.03 -7.13 -7.43
N GLU A 193 16.07 -6.59 -6.78
CA GLU A 193 17.45 -6.60 -7.30
C GLU A 193 17.96 -8.03 -7.51
N SER A 194 17.68 -8.94 -6.58
CA SER A 194 18.05 -10.36 -6.73
C SER A 194 17.36 -11.01 -7.94
N ALA A 195 16.07 -10.71 -8.16
CA ALA A 195 15.35 -11.20 -9.33
C ALA A 195 15.95 -10.66 -10.64
N LEU A 196 16.32 -9.37 -10.68
CA LEU A 196 16.99 -8.76 -11.82
C LEU A 196 18.36 -9.40 -12.09
N CYS A 197 19.15 -9.65 -11.04
CA CYS A 197 20.45 -10.35 -11.15
C CYS A 197 20.27 -11.76 -11.73
N ILE A 198 19.28 -12.52 -11.25
CA ILE A 198 18.98 -13.85 -11.81
C ILE A 198 18.61 -13.76 -13.30
N MET A 199 17.80 -12.77 -13.70
CA MET A 199 17.37 -12.62 -15.09
C MET A 199 18.49 -12.16 -16.03
N ASN A 200 19.41 -11.34 -15.55
CA ASN A 200 20.45 -10.72 -16.39
C ASN A 200 21.76 -11.50 -16.40
N ASP A 201 22.11 -12.14 -15.28
CA ASP A 201 23.46 -12.67 -15.06
C ASP A 201 23.50 -14.21 -14.97
N MET A 202 22.35 -14.87 -14.76
CA MET A 202 22.32 -16.34 -14.71
C MET A 202 22.36 -16.92 -16.14
N HIS A 203 23.34 -17.78 -16.40
CA HIS A 203 23.45 -18.48 -17.67
C HIS A 203 22.21 -19.31 -17.97
N THR A 204 21.80 -19.30 -19.23
CA THR A 204 20.83 -20.25 -19.78
C THR A 204 21.39 -21.68 -19.74
N LEU A 205 20.52 -22.68 -19.87
CA LEU A 205 20.95 -24.10 -19.93
C LEU A 205 21.94 -24.34 -21.09
N GLU A 206 21.74 -23.68 -22.22
CA GLU A 206 22.62 -23.76 -23.37
C GLU A 206 24.01 -23.20 -23.06
N GLU A 207 24.10 -22.00 -22.47
CA GLU A 207 25.36 -21.37 -22.05
C GLU A 207 26.08 -22.18 -20.97
N ALA A 208 25.33 -22.87 -20.11
CA ALA A 208 25.86 -23.79 -19.11
C ALA A 208 26.25 -25.18 -19.68
N SER A 209 26.13 -25.40 -20.99
CA SER A 209 26.38 -26.69 -21.66
C SER A 209 25.53 -27.86 -21.12
N ILE A 210 24.31 -27.57 -20.68
CA ILE A 210 23.33 -28.55 -20.22
C ILE A 210 22.35 -28.85 -21.35
N HIS A 211 22.57 -29.98 -22.04
CA HIS A 211 21.83 -30.34 -23.26
C HIS A 211 20.80 -31.47 -23.07
N ASN A 212 20.87 -32.22 -21.97
CA ASN A 212 20.08 -33.45 -21.82
C ASN A 212 18.83 -33.19 -20.95
N THR A 213 17.79 -32.59 -21.55
CA THR A 213 16.54 -32.26 -20.85
C THR A 213 15.50 -33.39 -20.86
N GLU A 214 15.81 -34.55 -21.44
CA GLU A 214 14.91 -35.70 -21.55
C GLU A 214 14.48 -36.30 -20.18
N PHE A 215 15.16 -35.92 -19.09
CA PHE A 215 14.86 -36.34 -17.72
C PHE A 215 14.06 -35.31 -16.91
N PHE A 216 13.77 -34.13 -17.46
CA PHE A 216 13.02 -33.09 -16.76
C PHE A 216 11.59 -33.02 -17.28
N VAL A 217 10.64 -33.04 -16.35
CA VAL A 217 9.24 -32.67 -16.61
C VAL A 217 9.03 -31.25 -16.10
N ASP A 218 8.26 -30.45 -16.83
CA ASP A 218 7.88 -29.12 -16.36
C ASP A 218 6.89 -29.25 -15.20
N ILE A 219 7.26 -28.72 -14.04
CA ILE A 219 6.46 -28.80 -12.80
C ILE A 219 5.81 -27.46 -12.44
N ARG A 220 5.81 -26.48 -13.37
CA ARG A 220 5.32 -25.11 -13.11
C ARG A 220 3.81 -24.95 -13.32
N GLU A 221 3.09 -26.00 -13.74
CA GLU A 221 1.64 -25.97 -14.00
C GLU A 221 0.79 -26.77 -12.99
N ASP A 222 1.37 -27.27 -11.90
CA ASP A 222 0.64 -27.97 -10.80
C ASP A 222 0.26 -27.04 -9.63
#